data_AF-A0A1Q2CHV9-F1
#
_entry.id   AF-A0A1Q2CHV9-F1
#
_cell.length_a   1.000
_cell.length_b   1.000
_cell.length_c   1.000
_cell.angle_alpha   90.00
_cell.angle_beta   90.00
_cell.angle_gamma   90.00
#
_symmetry.space_group_name_H-M   'P 1'
#
loop_
_entity.id
_entity.type
_entity.pdbx_description
1 polymer ?
#
loop_
_entity_poly.entity_id
_entity_poly.type
_entity_poly.pdbx_seq_one_letter_code
_entity_poly.pdbx_strand_id
1 'polypeptide(L)'
;MYGVTSHDLAQRGKRPWLERLHQDGFYLIDLVPHPVNASQAHLRRRRAEYVNDCVQRASELNPDGVIVVKKDLYPLLQGPIRAAGLTLLHDSGIAFPLGNTRGEFITEFNTARERLRPSSDAPDGAA
;
A
#
# COMPACT_ATOMS: atom_id res chain seq x y z
N MET A 1 5.39 -17.03 5.40
CA MET A 1 4.20 -16.81 4.53
C MET A 1 2.96 -17.19 5.34
N TYR A 2 1.90 -16.39 5.32
CA TYR A 2 0.74 -16.56 6.23
C TYR A 2 -0.06 -17.87 6.04
N GLY A 3 0.15 -18.61 4.94
CA GLY A 3 -0.37 -19.98 4.78
C GLY A 3 -1.91 -20.09 4.70
N VAL A 4 -2.61 -18.98 4.47
CA VAL A 4 -4.08 -18.90 4.54
C VAL A 4 -4.72 -19.27 3.21
N THR A 5 -5.76 -20.10 3.26
CA THR A 5 -6.62 -20.37 2.10
C THR A 5 -7.89 -19.51 2.13
N SER A 6 -8.57 -19.40 1.00
CA SER A 6 -9.90 -18.75 0.94
C SER A 6 -10.92 -19.43 1.85
N HIS A 7 -10.79 -20.74 2.06
CA HIS A 7 -11.64 -21.50 2.98
C HIS A 7 -11.39 -21.08 4.44
N ASP A 8 -10.13 -20.89 4.84
CA ASP A 8 -9.81 -20.42 6.19
C ASP A 8 -10.35 -19.01 6.45
N LEU A 9 -10.28 -18.13 5.44
CA LEU A 9 -10.88 -16.80 5.50
C LEU A 9 -12.40 -16.84 5.63
N ALA A 10 -13.07 -17.80 4.97
CA ALA A 10 -14.52 -17.98 5.08
C ALA A 10 -14.93 -18.47 6.48
N GLN A 11 -14.14 -19.35 7.10
CA GLN A 11 -14.45 -19.91 8.41
C GLN A 11 -14.11 -18.98 9.58
N ARG A 12 -12.93 -18.34 9.54
CA ARG A 12 -12.39 -17.55 10.68
C ARG A 12 -12.52 -16.04 10.48
N GLY A 13 -12.93 -15.61 9.29
CA GLY A 13 -12.93 -14.21 8.89
C GLY A 13 -11.51 -13.69 8.64
N LYS A 14 -11.43 -12.41 8.23
CA LYS A 14 -10.17 -11.74 7.88
C LYS A 14 -9.44 -11.14 9.09
N ARG A 15 -10.14 -10.94 10.20
CA ARG A 15 -9.64 -10.16 11.34
C ARG A 15 -8.31 -10.68 11.92
N PRO A 16 -8.15 -11.99 12.22
CA PRO A 16 -6.90 -12.50 12.79
C PRO A 16 -5.68 -12.27 11.88
N TRP A 17 -5.91 -12.26 10.57
CA TRP A 17 -4.85 -12.07 9.58
C TRP A 17 -4.48 -10.60 9.41
N LEU A 18 -5.45 -9.69 9.52
CA LEU A 18 -5.20 -8.25 9.54
C LEU A 18 -4.47 -7.83 10.81
N GLU A 19 -4.83 -8.41 11.96
CA GLU A 19 -4.11 -8.19 13.23
C GLU A 19 -2.67 -8.67 13.13
N ARG A 20 -2.43 -9.86 12.57
CA ARG A 20 -1.08 -10.36 12.37
C ARG A 20 -0.28 -9.53 11.37
N LEU A 21 -0.90 -9.10 10.26
CA LEU A 21 -0.27 -8.20 9.29
C LEU A 21 0.18 -6.88 9.95
N HIS A 22 -0.65 -6.33 10.82
CA HIS A 22 -0.34 -5.15 11.62
C HIS A 22 0.81 -5.40 12.62
N GLN A 23 0.80 -6.53 13.33
CA GLN A 23 1.89 -6.93 14.22
C GLN A 23 3.23 -7.10 13.49
N ASP A 24 3.18 -7.52 12.23
CA ASP A 24 4.35 -7.64 11.35
C ASP A 24 4.79 -6.28 10.76
N GLY A 25 4.22 -5.17 11.21
CA GLY A 25 4.60 -3.80 10.84
C GLY A 25 3.94 -3.26 9.57
N PHE A 26 2.96 -3.96 9.00
CA PHE A 26 2.25 -3.52 7.80
C PHE A 26 0.91 -2.88 8.13
N TYR A 27 0.66 -1.72 7.54
CA TYR A 27 -0.56 -0.96 7.73
C TYR A 27 -1.29 -0.79 6.40
N LEU A 28 -2.60 -1.03 6.40
CA LEU A 28 -3.47 -0.81 5.24
C LEU A 28 -4.29 0.45 5.47
N ILE A 29 -4.16 1.42 4.57
CA ILE A 29 -4.93 2.67 4.60
C ILE A 29 -5.79 2.73 3.35
N ASP A 30 -7.11 2.70 3.54
CA ASP A 30 -8.05 3.01 2.47
C ASP A 30 -8.03 4.53 2.19
N LEU A 31 -7.92 4.88 0.90
CA LEU A 31 -8.00 6.27 0.45
C LEU A 31 -9.32 6.92 0.89
N VAL A 32 -10.43 6.22 0.71
CA VAL A 32 -11.74 6.64 1.22
C VAL A 32 -12.11 5.75 2.40
N PRO A 33 -12.23 6.28 3.63
CA PRO A 33 -12.33 5.46 4.86
C PRO A 33 -13.70 4.81 5.07
N HIS A 34 -14.65 5.03 4.16
CA HIS A 34 -16.00 4.48 4.25
C HIS A 34 -16.41 3.82 2.93
N PRO A 35 -17.27 2.78 2.97
CA PRO A 35 -17.80 2.18 1.76
C PRO A 35 -18.48 3.22 0.88
N VAL A 36 -18.22 3.15 -0.42
CA VAL A 36 -18.81 4.08 -1.38
C VAL A 36 -19.65 3.28 -2.38
N ASN A 37 -20.95 3.21 -2.12
CA ASN A 37 -21.93 2.71 -3.11
C ASN A 37 -22.34 3.87 -4.02
N ALA A 38 -21.45 4.30 -4.91
CA ALA A 38 -21.70 5.45 -5.76
C ALA A 38 -21.21 5.26 -7.20
N SER A 39 -21.70 6.14 -8.09
CA SER A 39 -21.23 6.21 -9.47
C SER A 39 -19.73 6.52 -9.54
N GLN A 40 -19.10 6.19 -10.67
CA GLN A 40 -17.66 6.44 -10.86
C GLN A 40 -17.29 7.92 -10.76
N ALA A 41 -18.17 8.83 -11.20
CA ALA A 41 -17.94 10.27 -11.08
C ALA A 41 -17.91 10.71 -9.60
N HIS A 42 -18.84 10.20 -8.80
CA HIS A 42 -18.87 10.48 -7.36
C HIS A 42 -17.65 9.87 -6.66
N LEU A 43 -17.26 8.64 -7.00
CA LEU A 43 -16.03 8.02 -6.49
C LEU A 43 -14.79 8.84 -6.79
N ARG A 44 -14.63 9.34 -8.03
CA ARG A 44 -13.49 10.19 -8.40
C ARG A 44 -13.42 11.46 -7.54
N ARG A 45 -14.56 12.11 -7.35
CA ARG A 45 -14.66 13.30 -6.50
C ARG A 45 -14.29 12.99 -5.05
N ARG A 46 -14.86 11.94 -4.47
CA ARG A 46 -14.57 11.54 -3.07
C ARG A 46 -13.10 11.19 -2.87
N ARG A 47 -12.48 10.48 -3.82
CA ARG A 47 -11.03 10.18 -3.76
C ARG A 47 -10.20 11.44 -3.68
N ALA A 48 -10.50 12.45 -4.51
CA ALA A 48 -9.80 13.72 -4.51
C ALA A 48 -9.97 14.46 -3.16
N GLU A 49 -11.17 14.44 -2.57
CA GLU A 49 -11.44 15.06 -1.27
C GLU A 49 -10.61 14.44 -0.13
N TYR A 50 -10.34 13.13 -0.16
CA TYR A 50 -9.64 12.42 0.92
C TYR A 50 -8.13 12.24 0.72
N VAL A 51 -7.53 12.81 -0.32
CA VAL A 51 -6.08 12.68 -0.57
C VAL A 51 -5.27 13.18 0.63
N ASN A 52 -5.56 14.40 1.10
CA ASN A 52 -4.80 15.02 2.18
C ASN A 52 -4.95 14.24 3.49
N ASP A 53 -6.19 13.89 3.85
CA ASP A 53 -6.48 13.08 5.04
C ASP A 53 -5.81 11.69 4.97
N CYS A 54 -5.72 11.08 3.79
CA CYS A 54 -5.02 9.81 3.59
C CYS A 54 -3.51 9.96 3.81
N VAL A 55 -2.90 11.02 3.27
CA VAL A 55 -1.47 11.28 3.43
C VAL A 55 -1.16 11.62 4.89
N GLN A 56 -1.99 12.42 5.55
CA GLN A 56 -1.83 12.72 6.97
C GLN A 56 -1.84 11.46 7.83
N ARG A 57 -2.84 10.57 7.65
CA ARG A 57 -2.91 9.28 8.35
C ARG A 57 -1.69 8.40 8.08
N ALA A 58 -1.14 8.44 6.87
CA ALA A 58 0.08 7.73 6.54
C ALA A 58 1.30 8.34 7.27
N SER A 59 1.41 9.67 7.30
CA SER A 59 2.49 10.38 8.00
C SER A 59 2.50 10.12 9.51
N GLU A 60 1.32 10.05 10.13
CA GLU A 60 1.19 9.76 11.58
C GLU A 60 1.74 8.38 11.96
N LEU A 61 1.80 7.43 11.02
CA LEU A 61 2.40 6.11 11.24
C LEU A 61 3.92 6.09 11.12
N ASN A 62 4.54 7.14 10.60
CA ASN A 62 5.98 7.22 10.31
C ASN A 62 6.55 5.95 9.62
N PRO A 63 6.05 5.57 8.44
CA PRO A 63 6.44 4.32 7.78
C PRO A 63 7.82 4.41 7.14
N ASP A 64 8.56 3.29 7.12
CA ASP A 64 9.82 3.18 6.37
C ASP A 64 9.61 3.36 4.86
N GLY A 65 8.41 3.02 4.36
CA GLY A 65 8.01 3.33 3.01
C GLY A 65 6.56 3.00 2.72
N VAL A 66 6.07 3.57 1.62
CA VAL A 66 4.68 3.54 1.19
C VAL A 66 4.56 2.83 -0.14
N ILE A 67 3.54 1.97 -0.25
CA ILE A 67 3.11 1.33 -1.50
C ILE A 67 1.68 1.76 -1.78
N VAL A 68 1.41 2.19 -3.02
CA VAL A 68 0.07 2.57 -3.48
C VAL A 68 -0.43 1.44 -4.36
N VAL A 69 -1.44 0.75 -3.86
CA VAL A 69 -2.09 -0.35 -4.57
C VAL A 69 -3.28 0.22 -5.35
N LYS A 70 -3.47 -0.28 -6.58
CA LYS A 70 -4.44 0.14 -7.60
C LYS A 70 -3.91 1.26 -8.51
N LYS A 71 -3.73 0.91 -9.79
CA LYS A 71 -3.08 1.76 -10.81
C LYS A 71 -3.68 3.16 -10.95
N ASP A 72 -5.00 3.29 -10.84
CA ASP A 72 -5.72 4.56 -10.99
C ASP A 72 -5.57 5.49 -9.76
N LEU A 73 -5.08 5.00 -8.62
CA LEU A 73 -4.81 5.81 -7.44
C LEU A 73 -3.39 6.38 -7.42
N TYR A 74 -2.45 5.74 -8.12
CA TYR A 74 -1.05 6.15 -8.10
C TYR A 74 -0.84 7.60 -8.58
N PRO A 75 -1.37 8.04 -9.73
CA PRO A 75 -1.21 9.43 -10.18
C PRO A 75 -1.77 10.46 -9.20
N LEU A 76 -2.80 10.09 -8.43
CA LEU A 76 -3.44 10.95 -7.46
C LEU A 76 -2.61 11.12 -6.17
N LEU A 77 -1.90 10.06 -5.76
CA LEU A 77 -1.23 9.99 -4.46
C LEU A 77 0.28 10.24 -4.54
N GLN A 78 0.95 9.95 -5.66
CA GLN A 78 2.42 10.01 -5.74
C GLN A 78 3.00 11.38 -5.35
N GLY A 79 2.38 12.47 -5.81
CA GLY A 79 2.82 13.84 -5.54
C GLY A 79 2.61 14.20 -4.07
N PRO A 80 1.39 14.11 -3.54
CA PRO A 80 1.07 14.37 -2.14
C PRO A 80 1.91 13.57 -1.14
N ILE A 81 2.13 12.26 -1.39
CA ILE A 81 2.97 11.41 -0.54
C ILE A 81 4.41 11.94 -0.50
N ARG A 82 5.01 12.21 -1.67
CA ARG A 82 6.39 12.73 -1.76
C ARG A 82 6.52 14.12 -1.14
N ALA A 83 5.53 14.99 -1.34
CA ALA A 83 5.50 16.33 -0.76
C ALA A 83 5.42 16.31 0.78
N ALA A 84 4.82 15.27 1.37
CA ALA A 84 4.80 15.03 2.80
C ALA A 84 6.08 14.38 3.35
N GLY A 85 7.11 14.18 2.51
CA GLY A 85 8.39 13.59 2.91
C GLY A 85 8.36 12.07 3.06
N LEU A 86 7.29 11.40 2.63
CA LEU A 86 7.17 9.94 2.73
C LEU A 86 7.88 9.24 1.56
N THR A 87 8.57 8.15 1.87
CA THR A 87 9.29 7.32 0.89
C THR A 87 8.32 6.47 0.07
N LEU A 88 8.07 6.85 -1.18
CA LEU A 88 7.28 6.03 -2.12
C LEU A 88 8.17 4.98 -2.80
N LEU A 89 7.87 3.71 -2.62
CA LEU A 89 8.77 2.59 -2.96
C LEU A 89 8.68 2.10 -4.42
N HIS A 90 7.98 2.81 -5.28
CA HIS A 90 7.74 2.43 -6.67
C HIS A 90 7.37 3.68 -7.48
N ASP A 91 7.56 3.59 -8.79
CA ASP A 91 7.43 4.73 -9.71
C ASP A 91 6.24 4.60 -10.67
N SER A 92 5.46 3.52 -10.53
CA SER A 92 4.31 3.20 -11.37
C SER A 92 3.20 2.55 -10.54
N GLY A 93 1.96 2.65 -11.00
CA GLY A 93 0.84 2.07 -10.26
C GLY A 93 0.89 0.55 -10.20
N ILE A 94 0.75 0.00 -8.99
CA ILE A 94 0.67 -1.45 -8.77
C ILE A 94 -0.77 -1.93 -8.94
N ALA A 95 -0.99 -3.05 -9.63
CA ALA A 95 -2.34 -3.60 -9.83
C ALA A 95 -2.98 -4.03 -8.49
N PHE A 96 -4.28 -3.77 -8.30
CA PHE A 96 -4.99 -4.33 -7.15
C PHE A 96 -5.19 -5.84 -7.36
N PRO A 97 -4.96 -6.70 -6.36
CA PRO A 97 -4.92 -8.15 -6.54
C PRO A 97 -6.32 -8.76 -6.70
N LEU A 98 -6.87 -8.73 -7.92
CA LEU A 98 -8.15 -9.35 -8.28
C LEU A 98 -8.00 -10.23 -9.52
N GLY A 99 -8.57 -11.44 -9.47
CA GLY A 99 -8.61 -12.35 -10.60
C GLY A 99 -7.22 -12.61 -11.20
N ASN A 100 -7.02 -12.17 -12.45
CA ASN A 100 -5.81 -12.38 -13.24
C ASN A 100 -4.63 -11.46 -12.88
N THR A 101 -4.81 -10.42 -12.07
CA THR A 101 -3.73 -9.48 -11.70
C THR A 101 -2.98 -9.88 -10.42
N ARG A 102 -3.35 -11.00 -9.77
CA ARG A 102 -2.70 -11.43 -8.53
C ARG A 102 -1.20 -11.71 -8.70
N GLY A 103 -0.81 -12.33 -9.81
CA GLY A 103 0.60 -12.60 -10.11
C GLY A 103 1.40 -11.31 -10.29
N GLU A 104 0.86 -10.36 -11.07
CA GLU A 104 1.43 -9.02 -11.27
C GLU A 104 1.61 -8.28 -9.95
N PHE A 105 0.56 -8.24 -9.11
CA PHE A 105 0.63 -7.62 -7.78
C PHE A 105 1.76 -8.22 -6.92
N ILE A 106 1.88 -9.54 -6.86
CA ILE A 106 2.90 -10.21 -6.04
C ILE A 106 4.30 -9.80 -6.52
N THR A 107 4.53 -9.83 -7.83
CA THR A 107 5.81 -9.45 -8.42
C THR A 107 6.14 -7.99 -8.12
N GLU A 108 5.25 -7.07 -8.48
CA GLU A 108 5.49 -5.62 -8.32
C GLU A 108 5.63 -5.20 -6.85
N PHE A 109 4.81 -5.77 -5.96
CA PHE A 109 4.91 -5.52 -4.51
C PHE A 109 6.25 -5.98 -3.95
N ASN A 110 6.73 -7.17 -4.33
CA ASN A 110 8.01 -7.68 -3.86
C ASN A 110 9.17 -6.82 -4.36
N THR A 111 9.16 -6.43 -5.64
CA THR A 111 10.16 -5.51 -6.21
C THR A 111 10.17 -4.16 -5.50
N ALA A 112 8.99 -3.58 -5.21
CA ALA A 112 8.90 -2.33 -4.46
C ALA A 112 9.48 -2.48 -3.05
N ARG A 113 9.13 -3.56 -2.35
CA ARG A 113 9.60 -3.84 -0.99
C ARG A 113 11.12 -4.06 -0.91
N GLU A 114 11.75 -4.59 -1.96
CA GLU A 114 13.21 -4.75 -1.98
C GLU A 114 13.95 -3.42 -1.87
N ARG A 115 13.33 -2.29 -2.26
CA ARG A 115 13.91 -0.95 -2.10
C ARG A 115 13.99 -0.47 -0.64
N LEU A 116 13.28 -1.12 0.28
CA LEU A 116 13.42 -0.86 1.72
C LEU A 116 14.65 -1.53 2.32
N ARG A 117 15.22 -2.53 1.65
CA ARG A 117 16.45 -3.14 2.15
C ARG A 117 17.55 -2.09 2.00
N PRO A 118 18.29 -1.77 3.07
CA PRO A 118 19.47 -0.93 2.92
C PRO A 118 20.37 -1.60 1.87
N SER A 119 20.88 -0.81 0.93
CA SER A 119 21.93 -1.27 0.02
C SER A 119 23.07 -1.79 0.88
N SER A 120 23.24 -3.11 0.96
CA SER A 120 24.37 -3.75 1.65
C SER A 120 25.72 -3.49 0.96
N ASP A 121 25.75 -2.66 -0.08
CA ASP A 121 26.96 -2.19 -0.74
C ASP A 121 27.23 -0.72 -0.39
N ALA A 122 27.60 -0.46 0.87
CA ALA A 122 28.55 0.62 1.14
C ALA A 122 29.92 -0.07 1.26
N PRO A 123 30.91 0.24 0.41
CA PRO A 123 32.26 -0.24 0.65
C PRO A 123 32.70 0.33 2.00
N ASP A 124 33.16 -0.54 2.90
CA ASP A 124 33.89 -0.14 4.11
C ASP A 124 35.04 0.76 3.67
N GLY A 125 34.79 2.06 3.80
CA GLY A 125 35.72 3.12 3.48
C GLY A 125 36.79 3.15 4.55
N ALA A 126 37.98 2.74 4.15
CA ALA A 126 39.24 2.95 4.84
C ALA A 126 39.36 4.33 5.50
N ALA A 127 39.78 4.33 6.77
CA ALA A 127 40.74 5.28 7.34
C ALA A 127 41.37 4.65 8.59
#